data_AF-A0A957TSK3-F1
#
_entry.id   AF-A0A957TSK3-F1
#
_cell.length_a   1.000
_cell.length_b   1.000
_cell.length_c   1.000
_cell.angle_alpha   90.00
_cell.angle_beta   90.00
_cell.angle_gamma   90.00
#
_symmetry.space_group_name_H-M   'P 1'
#
loop_
_entity.id
_entity.type
_entity.pdbx_description
1 polymer ?
#
loop_
_entity_poly.entity_id
_entity_poly.type
_entity_poly.pdbx_seq_one_letter_code
_entity_poly.pdbx_strand_id
1 'polypeptide(L)'
;VFGLTLFWIYRTYRKEAHFREFHLTPVTQHGTIRIDSLPGRAGEPGGHQTTQPTTKPRLTIAPEGTCLTVDKNRTLLELCEAHNLPIEAGCRMGLCGADPVCVLDGMENLSRISEEERKTLERLGLAPNTRMACMARVRGDVKVALTPERPDIYRSSVITGFRYDKAVQRVVIVGNGIAGVTAADHIRRRHPHCEIHLIGRERYHLYNRMGITRLIYGRSAMQGLMLLPEQWYEDFNITCWLNTQVQQVDAKAQTVTLGTGETLVYDRLILTTGSQSFVPPLAGFGMKGSFVLRTAEDAMAIRAYVQENACRHAVVAGGGLLGLEAAYGLHKLGMAVTVLERSDALLTRQLDKAGSEHLLAHLQALGIQVQLQA
;
A
#
# COMPACT_ATOMS: atom_id res chain seq x y z
N VAL A 1 -27.53 1.84 28.88
CA VAL A 1 -26.72 2.88 28.19
C VAL A 1 -25.65 3.46 29.10
N PHE A 2 -25.98 3.98 30.30
CA PHE A 2 -24.99 4.55 31.25
C PHE A 2 -23.85 3.62 31.70
N GLY A 3 -24.11 2.32 31.91
CA GLY A 3 -23.06 1.36 32.34
C GLY A 3 -21.98 1.12 31.29
N LEU A 4 -22.34 1.14 30.00
CA LEU A 4 -21.38 1.01 28.90
C LEU A 4 -20.50 2.26 28.76
N THR A 5 -21.08 3.44 29.00
CA THR A 5 -20.34 4.71 29.00
C THR A 5 -19.34 4.76 30.15
N LEU A 6 -19.72 4.35 31.36
CA LEU A 6 -18.80 4.28 32.51
C LEU A 6 -17.67 3.27 32.30
N PHE A 7 -17.98 2.11 31.72
CA PHE A 7 -16.96 1.12 31.36
C PHE A 7 -15.97 1.65 30.32
N TRP A 8 -16.45 2.40 29.32
CA TRP A 8 -15.60 3.02 28.30
C TRP A 8 -14.71 4.12 28.88
N ILE A 9 -15.26 5.00 29.74
CA ILE A 9 -14.48 6.04 30.43
C ILE A 9 -13.40 5.41 31.31
N TYR A 10 -13.75 4.39 32.09
CA TYR A 10 -12.79 3.69 32.95
C TYR A 10 -11.69 2.99 32.14
N ARG A 11 -12.05 2.32 31.04
CA ARG A 11 -11.09 1.66 30.15
C ARG A 11 -10.14 2.67 29.48
N THR A 12 -10.65 3.82 29.04
CA THR A 12 -9.84 4.90 28.45
C THR A 12 -8.89 5.49 29.48
N TYR A 13 -9.39 5.78 30.69
CA TYR A 13 -8.57 6.28 31.80
C TYR A 13 -7.46 5.30 32.18
N ARG A 14 -7.74 3.99 32.26
CA ARG A 14 -6.71 2.97 32.53
C ARG A 14 -5.64 2.89 31.45
N LYS A 15 -6.01 3.04 30.17
CA LYS A 15 -5.04 3.06 29.06
C LYS A 15 -4.19 4.32 29.09
N GLU A 16 -4.78 5.47 29.40
CA GLU A 16 -4.05 6.74 29.52
C GLU A 16 -3.09 6.73 30.73
N ALA A 17 -3.52 6.20 31.87
CA ALA A 17 -2.65 6.04 33.05
C ALA A 17 -1.45 5.14 32.75
N HIS A 18 -1.66 4.03 32.06
CA HIS A 18 -0.58 3.10 31.65
C HIS A 18 0.38 3.74 30.63
N PHE A 19 -0.12 4.58 29.73
CA PHE A 19 0.72 5.37 28.82
C PHE A 19 1.59 6.39 29.58
N ARG A 20 1.03 7.07 30.58
CA ARG A 20 1.79 8.01 31.43
C ARG A 20 2.87 7.30 32.25
N GLU A 21 2.59 6.09 32.75
CA GLU A 21 3.56 5.29 33.50
C GLU A 21 4.74 4.81 32.64
N PHE A 22 4.52 4.48 31.37
CA PHE A 22 5.56 3.94 30.47
C PHE A 22 6.31 4.98 29.64
N HIS A 23 5.73 6.16 29.39
CA HIS A 23 6.30 7.14 28.45
C HIS A 23 6.54 8.54 29.04
N LEU A 24 6.18 8.78 30.30
CA LEU A 24 6.56 9.99 31.03
C LEU A 24 7.61 9.73 32.10
N THR A 25 8.50 8.76 31.90
CA THR A 25 9.79 8.78 32.61
C THR A 25 10.48 10.10 32.22
N PRO A 26 10.72 11.03 33.16
CA PRO A 26 11.38 12.26 32.82
C PRO A 26 12.80 11.89 32.39
N VAL A 27 13.21 12.38 31.22
CA VAL A 27 14.62 12.35 30.82
C VAL A 27 15.36 13.30 31.77
N THR A 28 15.82 12.78 32.90
CA THR A 28 16.74 13.47 33.81
C THR A 28 18.17 13.35 33.29
N GLN A 29 18.45 13.98 32.14
CA GLN A 29 19.79 14.45 31.81
C GLN A 29 19.68 15.78 31.08
N HIS A 30 19.81 16.87 31.83
CA HIS A 30 20.05 18.19 31.27
C HIS A 30 21.51 18.29 30.83
N GLY A 31 21.77 17.92 29.57
CA GLY A 31 22.97 18.32 28.87
C GLY A 31 22.70 19.61 28.11
N THR A 32 23.32 20.71 28.53
CA THR A 32 23.25 22.00 27.85
C THR A 32 23.92 21.90 26.47
N ILE A 33 23.13 21.89 25.38
CA ILE A 33 23.69 21.99 24.03
C ILE A 33 23.88 23.47 23.72
N ARG A 34 25.15 23.92 23.72
CA ARG A 34 25.53 25.23 23.16
C ARG A 34 25.52 25.14 21.64
N ILE A 35 24.68 25.95 21.00
CA ILE A 35 24.64 26.13 19.54
C ILE A 35 25.75 27.11 19.16
N ASP A 36 27.00 26.75 19.36
CA ASP A 36 28.16 27.50 18.87
C ASP A 36 29.28 26.53 18.59
N SER A 37 29.17 25.89 17.41
CA SER A 37 30.16 25.14 16.63
C SER A 37 29.53 23.88 16.04
N LEU A 38 28.77 24.03 14.95
CA LEU A 38 28.58 22.91 14.03
C LEU A 38 29.99 22.53 13.53
N PRO A 39 30.50 21.33 13.80
CA PRO A 39 31.78 20.93 13.24
C PRO A 39 31.56 20.78 11.73
N GLY A 40 32.26 21.61 10.96
CA GLY A 40 32.47 21.31 9.55
C GLY A 40 32.97 19.88 9.41
N ARG A 41 32.46 19.17 8.39
CA ARG A 41 32.86 17.81 8.00
C ARG A 41 34.37 17.60 8.23
N ALA A 42 34.71 16.91 9.30
CA ALA A 42 36.04 16.36 9.49
C ALA A 42 36.11 15.07 8.66
N GLY A 43 37.03 15.03 7.70
CA GLY A 43 37.37 13.81 6.96
C GLY A 43 37.89 12.73 7.91
N GLU A 44 37.51 11.49 7.64
CA GLU A 44 38.06 10.33 8.35
C GLU A 44 39.57 10.17 8.04
N PRO A 45 40.38 9.65 9.00
CA PRO A 45 41.82 9.53 8.84
C PRO A 45 42.19 8.38 7.90
N GLY A 46 43.21 8.63 7.08
CA GLY A 46 43.74 7.67 6.12
C GLY A 46 44.25 6.38 6.77
N GLY A 47 43.71 5.26 6.29
CA GLY A 47 44.23 3.91 6.48
C GLY A 47 44.05 3.14 5.17
N HIS A 48 45.17 2.88 4.49
CA HIS A 48 45.35 2.16 3.24
C HIS A 48 44.46 2.56 2.05
N GLN A 49 45.04 3.43 1.20
CA GLN A 49 44.62 3.61 -0.19
C GLN A 49 44.74 2.28 -0.94
N THR A 50 43.64 1.53 -0.99
CA THR A 50 43.33 0.73 -2.17
C THR A 50 42.53 1.64 -3.08
N THR A 51 43.13 2.05 -4.19
CA THR A 51 42.49 2.84 -5.24
C THR A 51 41.25 2.11 -5.76
N GLN A 52 40.07 2.39 -5.20
CA GLN A 52 38.81 1.94 -5.78
C GLN A 52 38.45 2.87 -6.96
N PRO A 53 38.10 2.33 -8.14
CA PRO A 53 37.80 3.15 -9.30
C PRO A 53 36.58 4.04 -9.04
N THR A 54 36.69 5.30 -9.46
CA THR A 54 35.67 6.36 -9.46
C THR A 54 34.60 6.15 -10.54
N THR A 55 34.24 4.90 -10.83
CA THR A 55 33.25 4.58 -11.85
C THR A 55 31.84 4.63 -11.27
N LYS A 56 30.97 5.42 -11.89
CA LYS A 56 29.53 5.39 -11.61
C LYS A 56 28.99 3.99 -11.89
N PRO A 57 28.13 3.43 -11.02
CA PRO A 57 27.51 2.13 -11.24
C PRO A 57 26.79 2.03 -12.58
N ARG A 58 26.78 0.83 -13.14
CA ARG A 58 25.95 0.46 -14.29
C ARG A 58 24.72 -0.31 -13.84
N LEU A 59 23.55 0.19 -14.23
CA LEU A 59 22.27 -0.52 -14.12
C LEU A 59 21.94 -1.13 -15.47
N THR A 60 21.83 -2.45 -15.54
CA THR A 60 21.42 -3.17 -16.76
C THR A 60 20.01 -3.73 -16.61
N ILE A 61 19.13 -3.46 -17.57
CA ILE A 61 17.74 -3.93 -17.57
C ILE A 61 17.56 -5.01 -18.64
N ALA A 62 17.14 -6.20 -18.23
CA ALA A 62 16.77 -7.30 -19.12
C ALA A 62 15.28 -7.24 -19.50
N PRO A 63 14.87 -7.77 -20.67
CA PRO A 63 15.66 -8.50 -21.67
C PRO A 63 16.36 -7.62 -22.72
N GLU A 64 15.93 -6.36 -22.87
CA GLU A 64 16.34 -5.46 -23.96
C GLU A 64 17.77 -4.90 -23.80
N GLY A 65 18.43 -5.15 -22.66
CA GLY A 65 19.84 -4.85 -22.44
C GLY A 65 20.16 -3.37 -22.22
N THR A 66 19.16 -2.54 -21.87
CA THR A 66 19.37 -1.12 -21.57
C THR A 66 20.38 -0.99 -20.44
N CYS A 67 21.52 -0.36 -20.72
CA CYS A 67 22.59 -0.14 -19.76
C CYS A 67 22.69 1.36 -19.45
N LEU A 68 22.47 1.71 -18.19
CA LEU A 68 22.41 3.08 -17.71
C LEU A 68 23.53 3.32 -16.72
N THR A 69 24.27 4.42 -16.88
CA THR A 69 25.19 4.90 -15.86
C THR A 69 24.41 5.71 -14.84
N VAL A 70 24.43 5.27 -13.57
CA VAL A 70 23.53 5.80 -12.54
C VAL A 70 24.29 6.36 -11.35
N ASP A 71 23.65 7.27 -10.61
CA ASP A 71 24.22 7.78 -9.36
C ASP A 71 24.04 6.78 -8.22
N LYS A 72 25.06 6.69 -7.35
CA LYS A 72 25.02 5.84 -6.15
C LYS A 72 23.91 6.28 -5.20
N ASN A 73 23.42 5.33 -4.41
CA ASN A 73 22.40 5.48 -3.37
C ASN A 73 21.00 5.92 -3.82
N ARG A 74 20.75 6.00 -5.13
CA ARG A 74 19.38 6.10 -5.67
C ARG A 74 18.72 4.73 -5.66
N THR A 75 17.41 4.71 -5.46
CA THR A 75 16.61 3.47 -5.51
C THR A 75 16.46 3.00 -6.96
N LEU A 76 16.31 1.70 -7.17
CA LEU A 76 16.01 1.15 -8.49
C LEU A 76 14.73 1.78 -9.08
N LEU A 77 13.72 2.05 -8.25
CA LEU A 77 12.49 2.72 -8.70
C LEU A 77 12.77 4.13 -9.23
N GLU A 78 13.48 4.97 -8.46
CA GLU A 78 13.84 6.33 -8.89
C GLU A 78 14.64 6.35 -10.20
N LEU A 79 15.51 5.35 -10.38
CA LEU A 79 16.32 5.20 -11.59
C LEU A 79 15.47 4.78 -12.79
N CYS A 80 14.53 3.85 -12.59
CA CYS A 80 13.58 3.44 -13.61
C CYS A 80 12.66 4.59 -14.04
N GLU A 81 12.11 5.34 -13.08
CA GLU A 81 11.25 6.50 -13.36
C GLU A 81 12.00 7.59 -14.12
N ALA A 82 13.25 7.89 -13.73
CA ALA A 82 14.08 8.90 -14.40
C ALA A 82 14.39 8.56 -15.87
N HIS A 83 14.28 7.28 -16.26
CA HIS A 83 14.52 6.80 -17.62
C HIS A 83 13.24 6.31 -18.32
N ASN A 84 12.07 6.61 -17.77
CA ASN A 84 10.76 6.22 -18.32
C ASN A 84 10.61 4.70 -18.55
N LEU A 85 11.23 3.89 -17.69
CA LEU A 85 11.08 2.44 -17.75
C LEU A 85 9.70 2.02 -17.23
N PRO A 86 9.10 0.94 -17.78
CA PRO A 86 7.74 0.51 -17.44
C PRO A 86 7.71 -0.24 -16.11
N ILE A 87 7.91 0.50 -15.01
CA ILE A 87 7.77 -0.01 -13.66
C ILE A 87 6.58 0.65 -12.97
N GLU A 88 5.83 -0.15 -12.23
CA GLU A 88 4.75 0.33 -11.39
C GLU A 88 5.33 1.00 -10.14
N ALA A 89 4.66 2.03 -9.63
CA ALA A 89 5.04 2.69 -8.38
C ALA A 89 3.87 2.62 -7.41
N GLY A 90 4.19 2.53 -6.12
CA GLY A 90 3.20 2.50 -5.06
C GLY A 90 3.65 3.31 -3.84
N CYS A 91 3.60 2.70 -2.65
CA CYS A 91 3.85 3.41 -1.40
C CYS A 91 5.29 3.89 -1.18
N ARG A 92 6.26 3.44 -2.00
CA ARG A 92 7.70 3.69 -1.85
C ARG A 92 8.31 3.29 -0.50
N MET A 93 7.63 2.41 0.24
CA MET A 93 8.04 1.90 1.55
C MET A 93 8.27 0.37 1.55
N GLY A 94 8.21 -0.27 0.38
CA GLY A 94 8.35 -1.73 0.26
C GLY A 94 7.17 -2.55 0.80
N LEU A 95 6.02 -1.90 1.08
CA LEU A 95 4.87 -2.56 1.73
C LEU A 95 3.73 -2.93 0.76
N CYS A 96 3.54 -2.14 -0.30
CA CYS A 96 2.39 -2.29 -1.19
C CYS A 96 2.53 -3.42 -2.21
N GLY A 97 3.76 -3.85 -2.51
CA GLY A 97 4.02 -4.90 -3.50
C GLY A 97 3.94 -4.44 -4.96
N ALA A 98 3.93 -3.13 -5.23
CA ALA A 98 3.73 -2.59 -6.57
C ALA A 98 4.94 -2.77 -7.49
N ASP A 99 6.15 -2.72 -6.94
CA ASP A 99 7.39 -2.54 -7.69
C ASP A 99 8.45 -3.65 -7.46
N PRO A 100 8.08 -4.94 -7.47
CA PRO A 100 9.06 -6.02 -7.38
C PRO A 100 9.92 -6.11 -8.65
N VAL A 101 11.24 -6.29 -8.48
CA VAL A 101 12.20 -6.49 -9.56
C VAL A 101 13.08 -7.70 -9.28
N CYS A 102 13.30 -8.52 -10.31
CA CYS A 102 14.21 -9.67 -10.22
C CYS A 102 15.64 -9.17 -10.37
N VAL A 103 16.52 -9.51 -9.42
CA VAL A 103 17.95 -9.22 -9.52
C VAL A 103 18.62 -10.42 -10.18
N LEU A 104 19.15 -10.19 -11.38
CA LEU A 104 19.82 -11.19 -12.20
C LEU A 104 21.31 -11.28 -11.87
N ASP A 105 21.92 -10.15 -11.47
CA ASP A 105 23.31 -10.07 -11.06
C ASP A 105 23.55 -8.82 -10.17
N GLY A 106 24.54 -8.86 -9.28
CA GLY A 106 24.92 -7.73 -8.41
C GLY A 106 24.00 -7.49 -7.22
N MET A 107 23.44 -8.53 -6.60
CA MET A 107 22.58 -8.40 -5.40
C MET A 107 23.34 -7.77 -4.22
N GLU A 108 24.61 -8.12 -4.06
CA GLU A 108 25.53 -7.57 -3.07
C GLU A 108 25.80 -6.07 -3.25
N ASN A 109 25.54 -5.54 -4.45
CA ASN A 109 25.69 -4.14 -4.79
C ASN A 109 24.44 -3.30 -4.46
N LEU A 110 23.44 -3.89 -3.80
CA LEU A 110 22.24 -3.20 -3.33
C LEU A 110 22.28 -2.90 -1.82
N SER A 111 21.44 -1.97 -1.37
CA SER A 111 21.17 -1.79 0.07
C SER A 111 20.66 -3.09 0.70
N ARG A 112 20.97 -3.26 1.99
CA ARG A 112 20.47 -4.38 2.80
C ARG A 112 18.93 -4.42 2.75
N ILE A 113 18.39 -5.61 2.56
CA ILE A 113 16.96 -5.86 2.63
C ILE A 113 16.43 -5.60 4.05
N SER A 114 15.32 -4.88 4.15
CA SER A 114 14.63 -4.67 5.42
C SER A 114 13.71 -5.86 5.75
N GLU A 115 13.34 -6.04 7.01
CA GLU A 115 12.44 -7.11 7.43
C GLU A 115 11.04 -6.98 6.77
N GLU A 116 10.54 -5.75 6.66
CA GLU A 116 9.23 -5.47 6.07
C GLU A 116 9.21 -5.68 4.54
N GLU A 117 10.31 -5.34 3.86
CA GLU A 117 10.52 -5.68 2.45
C GLU A 117 10.48 -7.20 2.25
N ARG A 118 11.24 -7.94 3.06
CA ARG A 118 11.30 -9.41 3.00
C ARG A 118 9.92 -10.04 3.21
N LYS A 119 9.18 -9.63 4.24
CA LYS A 119 7.82 -10.12 4.51
C LYS A 119 6.87 -9.87 3.33
N THR A 120 6.99 -8.71 2.69
CA THR A 120 6.18 -8.37 1.51
C THR A 120 6.50 -9.30 0.33
N LEU A 121 7.78 -9.53 0.03
CA LEU A 121 8.20 -10.43 -1.05
C LEU A 121 7.78 -11.88 -0.80
N GLU A 122 7.95 -12.38 0.43
CA GLU A 122 7.54 -13.74 0.84
C GLU A 122 6.03 -13.94 0.68
N ARG A 123 5.23 -12.96 1.13
CA ARG A 123 3.77 -12.96 1.01
C ARG A 123 3.30 -12.95 -0.44
N LEU A 124 4.00 -12.22 -1.32
CA LEU A 124 3.67 -12.17 -2.75
C LEU A 124 4.11 -13.42 -3.50
N GLY A 125 4.82 -14.33 -2.85
CA GLY A 125 5.38 -15.50 -3.49
C GLY A 125 6.37 -15.11 -4.58
N LEU A 126 7.36 -14.28 -4.26
CA LEU A 126 8.40 -13.88 -5.20
C LEU A 126 9.71 -14.62 -4.92
N ALA A 127 10.51 -14.84 -5.96
CA ALA A 127 11.79 -15.55 -5.84
C ALA A 127 12.76 -14.87 -4.85
N PRO A 128 13.67 -15.60 -4.18
CA PRO A 128 14.62 -15.03 -3.22
C PRO A 128 15.55 -13.95 -3.80
N ASN A 129 15.78 -13.95 -5.11
CA ASN A 129 16.54 -12.93 -5.82
C ASN A 129 15.68 -11.70 -6.21
N THR A 130 14.48 -11.55 -5.66
CA THR A 130 13.61 -10.38 -5.91
C THR A 130 13.85 -9.29 -4.87
N ARG A 131 13.73 -8.04 -5.28
CA ARG A 131 13.75 -6.85 -4.39
C ARG A 131 12.58 -5.95 -4.67
N MET A 132 12.19 -5.13 -3.69
CA MET A 132 11.28 -4.01 -3.94
C MET A 132 12.11 -2.84 -4.49
N ALA A 133 11.82 -2.38 -5.71
CA ALA A 133 12.64 -1.38 -6.39
C ALA A 133 12.77 -0.06 -5.62
N CYS A 134 11.73 0.34 -4.87
CA CYS A 134 11.70 1.51 -4.00
C CYS A 134 12.60 1.40 -2.77
N MET A 135 12.98 0.18 -2.37
CA MET A 135 13.82 -0.07 -1.20
C MET A 135 15.27 -0.39 -1.58
N ALA A 136 15.49 -0.95 -2.78
CA ALA A 136 16.78 -1.35 -3.29
C ALA A 136 17.58 -0.15 -3.82
N ARG A 137 18.55 0.33 -3.04
CA ARG A 137 19.47 1.41 -3.43
C ARG A 137 20.73 0.86 -4.08
N VAL A 138 21.10 1.40 -5.23
CA VAL A 138 22.26 0.95 -6.02
C VAL A 138 23.56 1.50 -5.45
N ARG A 139 24.53 0.63 -5.17
CA ARG A 139 25.88 0.96 -4.66
C ARG A 139 27.01 0.59 -5.64
N GLY A 140 26.76 -0.39 -6.51
CA GLY A 140 27.65 -0.89 -7.56
C GLY A 140 26.86 -1.43 -8.75
N ASP A 141 27.54 -2.05 -9.70
CA ASP A 141 26.91 -2.58 -10.92
C ASP A 141 25.82 -3.61 -10.57
N VAL A 142 24.65 -3.52 -11.22
CA VAL A 142 23.52 -4.40 -10.96
C VAL A 142 22.76 -4.67 -12.25
N LYS A 143 22.31 -5.91 -12.43
CA LYS A 143 21.45 -6.32 -13.54
C LYS A 143 20.11 -6.79 -13.01
N VAL A 144 19.02 -6.26 -13.56
CA VAL A 144 17.65 -6.58 -13.11
C VAL A 144 16.72 -6.89 -14.28
N ALA A 145 15.64 -7.61 -14.01
CA ALA A 145 14.47 -7.71 -14.86
C ALA A 145 13.27 -7.07 -14.15
N LEU A 146 12.48 -6.28 -14.87
CA LEU A 146 11.32 -5.57 -14.31
C LEU A 146 10.11 -6.50 -14.06
N THR A 147 10.13 -7.69 -14.64
CA THR A 147 9.15 -8.74 -14.36
C THR A 147 9.78 -9.72 -13.37
N PRO A 148 9.26 -9.83 -12.13
CA PRO A 148 9.79 -10.79 -11.17
C PRO A 148 9.38 -12.21 -11.54
N GLU A 149 10.27 -13.17 -11.28
CA GLU A 149 9.93 -14.57 -11.35
C GLU A 149 9.11 -14.99 -10.12
N ARG A 150 8.07 -15.80 -10.39
CA ARG A 150 7.25 -16.43 -9.35
C ARG A 150 7.49 -17.93 -9.45
N PRO A 151 8.39 -18.50 -8.63
CA PRO A 151 8.57 -19.95 -8.61
C PRO A 151 7.27 -20.64 -8.20
N ASP A 152 7.19 -21.94 -8.43
CA ASP A 152 6.09 -22.80 -8.01
C ASP A 152 6.11 -22.97 -6.47
N ILE A 153 5.74 -21.90 -5.77
CA ILE A 153 5.99 -21.73 -4.32
C ILE A 153 5.06 -22.57 -3.48
N TYR A 154 3.91 -22.98 -4.01
CA TYR A 154 2.93 -23.75 -3.24
C TYR A 154 3.55 -25.02 -2.64
N ARG A 155 4.35 -25.77 -3.42
CA ARG A 155 4.98 -27.02 -2.94
C ARG A 155 6.12 -26.80 -1.93
N SER A 156 6.82 -25.68 -1.98
CA SER A 156 7.98 -25.39 -1.10
C SER A 156 7.62 -24.61 0.17
N SER A 157 6.38 -24.13 0.29
CA SER A 157 5.95 -23.21 1.35
C SER A 157 5.09 -23.79 2.46
N VAL A 158 4.68 -25.06 2.35
CA VAL A 158 3.96 -25.74 3.43
C VAL A 158 4.87 -25.86 4.65
N ILE A 159 4.46 -25.25 5.75
CA ILE A 159 5.23 -25.25 7.00
C ILE A 159 4.98 -26.59 7.69
N THR A 160 5.99 -27.46 7.65
CA THR A 160 5.97 -28.73 8.37
C THR A 160 6.18 -28.50 9.87
N GLY A 161 5.58 -29.35 10.70
CA GLY A 161 5.75 -29.29 12.16
C GLY A 161 4.97 -28.17 12.89
N PHE A 162 4.28 -27.27 12.17
CA PHE A 162 3.37 -26.33 12.81
C PHE A 162 2.16 -27.08 13.39
N ARG A 163 1.87 -26.88 14.68
CA ARG A 163 0.69 -27.47 15.33
C ARG A 163 -0.54 -26.60 15.03
N TYR A 164 -1.57 -27.20 14.45
CA TYR A 164 -2.86 -26.57 14.20
C TYR A 164 -4.01 -27.48 14.66
N ASP A 165 -5.17 -26.87 14.94
CA ASP A 165 -6.38 -27.60 15.32
C ASP A 165 -7.01 -28.25 14.08
N LYS A 166 -6.88 -29.57 13.98
CA LYS A 166 -7.46 -30.36 12.88
C LYS A 166 -8.98 -30.41 12.93
N ALA A 167 -9.65 -29.98 13.99
CA ALA A 167 -11.11 -29.89 13.99
C ALA A 167 -11.63 -28.73 13.12
N VAL A 168 -10.78 -27.74 12.82
CA VAL A 168 -11.13 -26.62 11.91
C VAL A 168 -10.98 -27.09 10.47
N GLN A 169 -12.08 -27.53 9.87
CA GLN A 169 -12.10 -28.00 8.48
C GLN A 169 -12.41 -26.87 7.51
N ARG A 170 -13.24 -25.88 7.90
CA ARG A 170 -13.68 -24.78 7.03
C ARG A 170 -13.46 -23.41 7.63
N VAL A 171 -12.81 -22.54 6.87
CA VAL A 171 -12.65 -21.12 7.20
C VAL A 171 -13.31 -20.26 6.13
N VAL A 172 -14.20 -19.38 6.57
CA VAL A 172 -14.79 -18.34 5.72
C VAL A 172 -14.12 -17.01 6.04
N ILE A 173 -13.66 -16.30 5.02
CA ILE A 173 -12.99 -15.00 5.12
C ILE A 173 -13.82 -13.96 4.38
N VAL A 174 -14.29 -12.95 5.09
CA VAL A 174 -15.12 -11.86 4.52
C VAL A 174 -14.25 -10.65 4.25
N GLY A 175 -13.84 -10.49 2.99
CA GLY A 175 -13.10 -9.35 2.47
C GLY A 175 -11.83 -9.77 1.73
N ASN A 176 -11.84 -9.64 0.40
CA ASN A 176 -10.73 -9.93 -0.53
C ASN A 176 -9.62 -8.84 -0.56
N GLY A 177 -9.45 -8.13 0.56
CA GLY A 177 -8.37 -7.15 0.72
C GLY A 177 -7.06 -7.80 1.16
N ILE A 178 -6.04 -6.96 1.38
CA ILE A 178 -4.71 -7.42 1.83
C ILE A 178 -4.79 -8.31 3.07
N ALA A 179 -5.64 -7.97 4.04
CA ALA A 179 -5.80 -8.74 5.26
C ALA A 179 -6.41 -10.13 5.01
N GLY A 180 -7.42 -10.23 4.13
CA GLY A 180 -8.10 -11.50 3.84
C GLY A 180 -7.22 -12.46 3.05
N VAL A 181 -6.55 -11.96 2.02
CA VAL A 181 -5.58 -12.77 1.25
C VAL A 181 -4.41 -13.21 2.10
N THR A 182 -3.89 -12.33 2.97
CA THR A 182 -2.82 -12.71 3.91
C THR A 182 -3.31 -13.80 4.87
N ALA A 183 -4.53 -13.69 5.40
CA ALA A 183 -5.09 -14.75 6.24
C ALA A 183 -5.20 -16.08 5.47
N ALA A 184 -5.69 -16.06 4.23
CA ALA A 184 -5.80 -17.25 3.38
C ALA A 184 -4.43 -17.90 3.10
N ASP A 185 -3.42 -17.10 2.75
CA ASP A 185 -2.03 -17.55 2.55
C ASP A 185 -1.49 -18.25 3.82
N HIS A 186 -1.64 -17.59 4.98
CA HIS A 186 -1.15 -18.14 6.24
C HIS A 186 -1.88 -19.43 6.65
N ILE A 187 -3.19 -19.51 6.42
CA ILE A 187 -3.99 -20.71 6.68
C ILE A 187 -3.50 -21.83 5.77
N ARG A 188 -3.42 -21.63 4.45
CA ARG A 188 -3.05 -22.70 3.53
C ARG A 188 -1.66 -23.27 3.84
N ARG A 189 -0.67 -22.41 4.13
CA ARG A 189 0.70 -22.85 4.47
C ARG A 189 0.80 -23.65 5.76
N ARG A 190 -0.12 -23.46 6.70
CA ARG A 190 -0.08 -24.07 8.05
C ARG A 190 -1.12 -25.16 8.25
N HIS A 191 -2.22 -25.11 7.49
CA HIS A 191 -3.35 -26.02 7.56
C HIS A 191 -3.70 -26.51 6.14
N PRO A 192 -2.86 -27.38 5.54
CA PRO A 192 -2.90 -27.71 4.12
C PRO A 192 -4.20 -28.37 3.63
N HIS A 193 -5.02 -28.91 4.55
CA HIS A 193 -6.30 -29.55 4.22
C HIS A 193 -7.53 -28.70 4.53
N CYS A 194 -7.38 -27.47 5.03
CA CYS A 194 -8.53 -26.62 5.34
C CYS A 194 -9.20 -26.15 4.04
N GLU A 195 -10.53 -26.17 4.01
CA GLU A 195 -11.35 -25.51 3.01
C GLU A 195 -11.41 -24.01 3.31
N ILE A 196 -11.06 -23.18 2.31
CA ILE A 196 -10.96 -21.72 2.48
C ILE A 196 -11.90 -21.05 1.48
N HIS A 197 -12.90 -20.34 1.97
CA HIS A 197 -13.71 -19.44 1.16
C HIS A 197 -13.31 -18.00 1.40
N LEU A 198 -12.95 -17.29 0.33
CA LEU A 198 -12.58 -15.88 0.38
C LEU A 198 -13.63 -15.05 -0.39
N ILE A 199 -14.37 -14.22 0.33
CA ILE A 199 -15.51 -13.47 -0.23
C ILE A 199 -15.12 -12.01 -0.44
N GLY A 200 -15.36 -11.50 -1.65
CA GLY A 200 -15.06 -10.14 -2.05
C GLY A 200 -16.22 -9.49 -2.80
N ARG A 201 -16.64 -8.30 -2.36
CA ARG A 201 -17.69 -7.51 -3.02
C ARG A 201 -17.25 -6.97 -4.38
N GLU A 202 -15.96 -6.76 -4.58
CA GLU A 202 -15.41 -6.22 -5.83
C GLU A 202 -15.15 -7.34 -6.85
N ARG A 203 -15.18 -7.00 -8.14
CA ARG A 203 -14.96 -7.95 -9.26
C ARG A 203 -13.51 -8.41 -9.44
N TYR A 204 -12.58 -7.81 -8.73
CA TYR A 204 -11.15 -8.05 -8.90
C TYR A 204 -10.58 -8.89 -7.76
N HIS A 205 -9.63 -9.76 -8.09
CA HIS A 205 -8.68 -10.32 -7.13
C HIS A 205 -7.84 -9.21 -6.46
N LEU A 206 -6.99 -9.57 -5.49
CA LEU A 206 -6.16 -8.61 -4.77
C LEU A 206 -5.32 -7.73 -5.72
N TYR A 207 -5.55 -6.43 -5.60
CA TYR A 207 -4.83 -5.40 -6.34
C TYR A 207 -4.32 -4.29 -5.39
N ASN A 208 -3.36 -3.52 -5.85
CA ASN A 208 -2.79 -2.38 -5.14
C ASN A 208 -3.80 -1.23 -5.09
N ARG A 209 -4.59 -1.18 -4.02
CA ARG A 209 -5.59 -0.14 -3.82
C ARG A 209 -4.97 1.26 -3.69
N MET A 210 -3.72 1.39 -3.27
CA MET A 210 -3.05 2.70 -3.21
C MET A 210 -2.82 3.30 -4.60
N GLY A 211 -2.84 2.48 -5.65
CA GLY A 211 -2.63 2.92 -7.03
C GLY A 211 -3.91 3.27 -7.80
N ILE A 212 -5.11 3.19 -7.20
CA ILE A 212 -6.38 3.35 -7.96
C ILE A 212 -6.55 4.70 -8.62
N THR A 213 -5.92 5.76 -8.12
CA THR A 213 -5.92 7.09 -8.74
C THR A 213 -5.40 7.03 -10.18
N ARG A 214 -4.49 6.10 -10.49
CA ARG A 214 -4.00 5.87 -11.86
C ARG A 214 -5.11 5.44 -12.82
N LEU A 215 -6.16 4.80 -12.32
CA LEU A 215 -7.31 4.41 -13.15
C LEU A 215 -8.14 5.62 -13.60
N ILE A 216 -8.03 6.77 -12.92
CA ILE A 216 -8.72 8.00 -13.33
C ILE A 216 -8.16 8.49 -14.68
N TYR A 217 -6.84 8.52 -14.84
CA TYR A 217 -6.20 9.06 -16.06
C TYR A 217 -5.62 7.98 -17.00
N GLY A 218 -5.41 6.74 -16.53
CA GLY A 218 -4.82 5.64 -17.28
C GLY A 218 -5.82 4.53 -17.59
N ARG A 219 -6.19 4.37 -18.87
CA ARG A 219 -7.18 3.37 -19.31
C ARG A 219 -6.80 1.92 -19.00
N SER A 220 -5.53 1.57 -19.20
CA SER A 220 -5.02 0.21 -19.02
C SER A 220 -4.32 -0.03 -17.68
N ALA A 221 -4.45 0.90 -16.72
CA ALA A 221 -3.68 0.83 -15.47
C ALA A 221 -4.07 -0.35 -14.57
N MET A 222 -5.25 -0.95 -14.73
CA MET A 222 -5.73 -2.02 -13.85
C MET A 222 -4.82 -3.25 -13.85
N GLN A 223 -4.28 -3.64 -15.01
CA GLN A 223 -3.39 -4.78 -15.11
C GLN A 223 -2.13 -4.61 -14.25
N GLY A 224 -1.57 -3.39 -14.23
CA GLY A 224 -0.40 -3.05 -13.41
C GLY A 224 -0.69 -2.98 -11.91
N LEU A 225 -1.97 -2.92 -11.50
CA LEU A 225 -2.33 -2.92 -10.09
C LEU A 225 -2.48 -4.34 -9.51
N MET A 226 -2.55 -5.39 -10.32
CA MET A 226 -2.72 -6.76 -9.81
C MET A 226 -1.49 -7.22 -9.03
N LEU A 227 -1.69 -7.64 -7.78
CA LEU A 227 -0.57 -8.04 -6.90
C LEU A 227 -0.24 -9.53 -6.97
N LEU A 228 -1.26 -10.35 -7.23
CA LEU A 228 -1.13 -11.81 -7.36
C LEU A 228 -1.75 -12.25 -8.69
N PRO A 229 -1.17 -13.25 -9.37
CA PRO A 229 -1.80 -13.89 -10.52
C PRO A 229 -3.03 -14.68 -10.07
N GLU A 230 -3.98 -14.89 -10.98
CA GLU A 230 -5.18 -15.70 -10.71
C GLU A 230 -4.83 -17.13 -10.32
N GLN A 231 -3.81 -17.71 -10.97
CA GLN A 231 -3.28 -19.05 -10.67
C GLN A 231 -2.91 -19.24 -9.20
N TRP A 232 -2.51 -18.18 -8.49
CA TRP A 232 -2.17 -18.27 -7.07
C TRP A 232 -3.33 -18.81 -6.23
N TYR A 233 -4.57 -18.43 -6.55
CA TYR A 233 -5.75 -18.88 -5.80
C TYR A 233 -6.06 -20.35 -6.07
N GLU A 234 -5.84 -20.82 -7.30
CA GLU A 234 -5.98 -22.23 -7.68
C GLU A 234 -4.92 -23.10 -7.01
N ASP A 235 -3.65 -22.69 -7.08
CA ASP A 235 -2.52 -23.40 -6.49
C ASP A 235 -2.69 -23.51 -4.97
N PHE A 236 -3.18 -22.44 -4.34
CA PHE A 236 -3.48 -22.41 -2.91
C PHE A 236 -4.85 -23.01 -2.57
N ASN A 237 -5.58 -23.58 -3.52
CA ASN A 237 -6.91 -24.18 -3.32
C ASN A 237 -7.85 -23.26 -2.51
N ILE A 238 -7.97 -22.00 -2.91
CA ILE A 238 -8.83 -20.99 -2.27
C ILE A 238 -10.03 -20.74 -3.17
N THR A 239 -11.23 -21.03 -2.67
CA THR A 239 -12.47 -20.71 -3.38
C THR A 239 -12.79 -19.23 -3.22
N CYS A 240 -12.63 -18.45 -4.29
CA CYS A 240 -12.91 -17.02 -4.30
C CYS A 240 -14.34 -16.74 -4.77
N TRP A 241 -15.07 -15.95 -3.99
CA TRP A 241 -16.40 -15.43 -4.32
C TRP A 241 -16.27 -13.94 -4.63
N LEU A 242 -15.98 -13.60 -5.89
CA LEU A 242 -15.90 -12.22 -6.36
C LEU A 242 -17.27 -11.69 -6.75
N ASN A 243 -17.44 -10.36 -6.76
CA ASN A 243 -18.77 -9.73 -6.95
C ASN A 243 -19.83 -10.19 -5.95
N THR A 244 -19.40 -10.67 -4.78
CA THR A 244 -20.29 -11.28 -3.80
C THR A 244 -20.23 -10.55 -2.49
N GLN A 245 -21.39 -10.06 -2.04
CA GLN A 245 -21.54 -9.43 -0.73
C GLN A 245 -22.11 -10.44 0.28
N VAL A 246 -21.59 -10.44 1.50
CA VAL A 246 -22.22 -11.14 2.62
C VAL A 246 -23.43 -10.35 3.09
N GLN A 247 -24.59 -10.99 3.16
CA GLN A 247 -25.84 -10.37 3.64
C GLN A 247 -26.05 -10.59 5.14
N GLN A 248 -25.76 -11.80 5.63
CA GLN A 248 -26.01 -12.17 7.01
C GLN A 248 -24.93 -13.13 7.53
N VAL A 249 -24.63 -13.01 8.82
CA VAL A 249 -23.81 -13.95 9.58
C VAL A 249 -24.66 -14.46 10.73
N ASP A 250 -24.88 -15.77 10.80
CA ASP A 250 -25.49 -16.43 11.95
C ASP A 250 -24.39 -17.10 12.78
N ALA A 251 -24.00 -16.45 13.88
CA ALA A 251 -22.97 -16.96 14.76
C ALA A 251 -23.40 -18.21 15.56
N LYS A 252 -24.69 -18.45 15.74
CA LYS A 252 -25.20 -19.63 16.46
C LYS A 252 -25.21 -20.85 15.53
N ALA A 253 -25.69 -20.68 14.30
CA ALA A 253 -25.67 -21.72 13.29
C ALA A 253 -24.30 -21.89 12.62
N GLN A 254 -23.37 -20.94 12.87
CA GLN A 254 -22.06 -20.84 12.23
C GLN A 254 -22.14 -20.82 10.70
N THR A 255 -23.00 -19.94 10.18
CA THR A 255 -23.22 -19.79 8.74
C THR A 255 -23.09 -18.35 8.26
N VAL A 256 -22.74 -18.21 6.99
CA VAL A 256 -22.68 -16.95 6.24
C VAL A 256 -23.58 -17.06 5.02
N THR A 257 -24.56 -16.18 4.90
CA THR A 257 -25.43 -16.10 3.72
C THR A 257 -24.90 -15.05 2.74
N LEU A 258 -24.67 -15.49 1.50
CA LEU A 258 -24.16 -14.68 0.41
C LEU A 258 -25.30 -13.97 -0.32
N GLY A 259 -25.00 -12.86 -0.98
CA GLY A 259 -25.97 -12.09 -1.76
C GLY A 259 -26.49 -12.82 -3.00
N THR A 260 -25.82 -13.89 -3.39
CA THR A 260 -26.22 -14.83 -4.45
C THR A 260 -27.25 -15.86 -3.96
N GLY A 261 -27.46 -15.99 -2.64
CA GLY A 261 -28.43 -16.89 -2.01
C GLY A 261 -27.81 -18.12 -1.33
N GLU A 262 -26.58 -18.48 -1.67
CA GLU A 262 -25.86 -19.59 -1.04
C GLU A 262 -25.56 -19.31 0.43
N THR A 263 -25.53 -20.38 1.21
CA THR A 263 -25.15 -20.33 2.63
C THR A 263 -23.92 -21.20 2.85
N LEU A 264 -22.85 -20.59 3.36
CA LEU A 264 -21.60 -21.25 3.69
C LEU A 264 -21.55 -21.57 5.18
N VAL A 265 -21.23 -22.81 5.54
CA VAL A 265 -20.99 -23.23 6.92
C VAL A 265 -19.50 -23.04 7.25
N TYR A 266 -19.18 -22.57 8.45
CA TYR A 266 -17.80 -22.36 8.88
C TYR A 266 -17.50 -22.93 10.26
N ASP A 267 -16.26 -23.37 10.48
CA ASP A 267 -15.74 -23.62 11.83
C ASP A 267 -15.13 -22.34 12.41
N ARG A 268 -14.52 -21.52 11.56
CA ARG A 268 -14.01 -20.18 11.90
C ARG A 268 -14.38 -19.16 10.83
N LEU A 269 -14.73 -17.96 11.28
CA LEU A 269 -15.03 -16.80 10.45
C LEU A 269 -13.98 -15.72 10.69
N ILE A 270 -13.41 -15.16 9.62
CA ILE A 270 -12.47 -14.05 9.68
C ILE A 270 -13.08 -12.85 8.97
N LEU A 271 -13.19 -11.72 9.66
CA LEU A 271 -13.72 -10.48 9.10
C LEU A 271 -12.58 -9.55 8.70
N THR A 272 -12.43 -9.32 7.40
CA THR A 272 -11.40 -8.48 6.77
C THR A 272 -12.01 -7.45 5.83
N THR A 273 -13.17 -6.90 6.21
CA THR A 273 -14.02 -6.02 5.39
C THR A 273 -13.44 -4.61 5.16
N GLY A 274 -12.35 -4.27 5.84
CA GLY A 274 -11.66 -2.99 5.67
C GLY A 274 -12.49 -1.81 6.15
N SER A 275 -12.58 -0.77 5.33
CA SER A 275 -13.24 0.50 5.68
C SER A 275 -13.93 1.11 4.47
N GLN A 276 -14.95 1.93 4.74
CA GLN A 276 -15.68 2.71 3.76
C GLN A 276 -15.33 4.20 3.84
N SER A 277 -15.49 4.91 2.73
CA SER A 277 -15.33 6.36 2.70
C SER A 277 -16.41 7.03 3.55
N PHE A 278 -16.01 8.05 4.31
CA PHE A 278 -16.94 8.92 5.00
C PHE A 278 -17.48 9.97 4.01
N VAL A 279 -18.80 10.07 3.89
CA VAL A 279 -19.48 11.10 3.11
C VAL A 279 -20.03 12.14 4.07
N PRO A 280 -19.60 13.41 4.01
CA PRO A 280 -20.13 14.46 4.86
C PRO A 280 -21.65 14.60 4.70
N PRO A 281 -22.42 14.84 5.78
CA PRO A 281 -23.86 15.06 5.71
C PRO A 281 -24.18 16.48 5.21
N LEU A 282 -23.72 16.80 4.00
CA LEU A 282 -23.89 18.09 3.35
C LEU A 282 -24.73 17.90 2.08
N ALA A 283 -25.58 18.89 1.78
CA ALA A 283 -26.37 18.88 0.55
C ALA A 283 -25.46 18.78 -0.68
N GLY A 284 -25.83 17.91 -1.61
CA GLY A 284 -25.12 17.72 -2.88
C GLY A 284 -24.24 16.48 -2.97
N PHE A 285 -23.83 15.88 -1.84
CA PHE A 285 -23.21 14.55 -1.86
C PHE A 285 -24.26 13.48 -2.21
N GLY A 286 -23.87 12.52 -3.06
CA GLY A 286 -24.77 11.46 -3.55
C GLY A 286 -25.62 11.86 -4.77
N MET A 287 -25.50 13.10 -5.26
CA MET A 287 -26.07 13.49 -6.55
C MET A 287 -25.25 12.95 -7.72
N LYS A 288 -25.85 12.91 -8.92
CA LYS A 288 -25.13 12.59 -10.17
C LYS A 288 -23.92 13.53 -10.31
N GLY A 289 -22.73 12.95 -10.51
CA GLY A 289 -21.46 13.69 -10.59
C GLY A 289 -20.73 13.86 -9.25
N SER A 290 -21.28 13.37 -8.14
CA SER A 290 -20.58 13.25 -6.86
C SER A 290 -20.06 11.82 -6.68
N PHE A 291 -18.79 11.69 -6.27
CA PHE A 291 -18.11 10.41 -6.14
C PHE A 291 -17.32 10.31 -4.85
N VAL A 292 -17.14 9.08 -4.37
CA VAL A 292 -16.06 8.72 -3.45
C VAL A 292 -14.96 8.02 -4.24
N LEU A 293 -13.74 7.96 -3.70
CA LEU A 293 -12.63 7.21 -4.31
C LEU A 293 -12.08 6.19 -3.32
N ARG A 294 -12.55 4.95 -3.41
CA ARG A 294 -12.12 3.84 -2.54
C ARG A 294 -11.80 2.57 -3.30
N THR A 295 -12.55 2.29 -4.36
CA THR A 295 -12.44 1.08 -5.18
C THR A 295 -11.87 1.38 -6.56
N ALA A 296 -11.45 0.34 -7.27
CA ALA A 296 -11.08 0.47 -8.68
C ALA A 296 -12.29 0.94 -9.52
N GLU A 297 -13.49 0.48 -9.17
CA GLU A 297 -14.75 0.86 -9.82
C GLU A 297 -15.07 2.34 -9.64
N ASP A 298 -14.87 2.88 -8.45
CA ASP A 298 -15.02 4.31 -8.17
C ASP A 298 -14.14 5.15 -9.10
N ALA A 299 -12.86 4.80 -9.22
CA ALA A 299 -11.91 5.51 -10.06
C ALA A 299 -12.28 5.45 -11.55
N MET A 300 -12.75 4.29 -12.02
CA MET A 300 -13.24 4.12 -13.39
C MET A 300 -14.54 4.86 -13.64
N ALA A 301 -15.46 4.91 -12.66
CA ALA A 301 -16.71 5.65 -12.75
C ALA A 301 -16.47 7.16 -12.83
N ILE A 302 -15.52 7.69 -12.04
CA ILE A 302 -15.08 9.08 -12.13
C ILE A 302 -14.58 9.39 -13.56
N ARG A 303 -13.68 8.56 -14.10
CA ARG A 303 -13.16 8.74 -15.46
C ARG A 303 -14.28 8.73 -16.51
N ALA A 304 -15.15 7.72 -16.45
CA ALA A 304 -16.26 7.57 -17.38
C ALA A 304 -17.16 8.80 -17.35
N TYR A 305 -17.55 9.25 -16.15
CA TYR A 305 -18.39 10.42 -15.98
C TYR A 305 -17.77 11.69 -16.55
N VAL A 306 -16.48 11.93 -16.31
CA VAL A 306 -15.76 13.09 -16.85
C VAL A 306 -15.76 13.08 -18.37
N GLN A 307 -15.53 11.91 -18.98
CA GLN A 307 -15.47 11.75 -20.44
C GLN A 307 -16.85 11.90 -21.09
N GLU A 308 -17.86 11.22 -20.55
CA GLU A 308 -19.23 11.21 -21.08
C GLU A 308 -19.90 12.58 -21.01
N ASN A 309 -19.60 13.36 -19.97
CA ASN A 309 -20.22 14.67 -19.74
C ASN A 309 -19.31 15.84 -20.15
N ALA A 310 -18.15 15.55 -20.78
CA ALA A 310 -17.15 16.53 -21.18
C ALA A 310 -16.78 17.53 -20.05
N CYS A 311 -16.69 17.02 -18.81
CA CYS A 311 -16.46 17.84 -17.63
C CYS A 311 -15.14 18.60 -17.73
N ARG A 312 -15.14 19.89 -17.35
CA ARG A 312 -13.95 20.75 -17.36
C ARG A 312 -13.44 21.10 -15.97
N HIS A 313 -14.33 21.10 -14.98
CA HIS A 313 -14.02 21.50 -13.61
C HIS A 313 -14.35 20.37 -12.65
N ALA A 314 -13.49 20.17 -11.65
CA ALA A 314 -13.74 19.26 -10.54
C ALA A 314 -13.43 19.96 -9.21
N VAL A 315 -14.26 19.64 -8.22
CA VAL A 315 -14.05 20.06 -6.83
C VAL A 315 -13.78 18.81 -6.00
N VAL A 316 -12.70 18.83 -5.23
CA VAL A 316 -12.34 17.77 -4.29
C VAL A 316 -12.55 18.28 -2.87
N ALA A 317 -13.45 17.64 -2.14
CA ALA A 317 -13.68 17.93 -0.73
C ALA A 317 -12.69 17.15 0.15
N GLY A 318 -11.73 17.88 0.74
CA GLY A 318 -10.72 17.39 1.67
C GLY A 318 -9.30 17.42 1.10
N GLY A 319 -8.41 18.12 1.79
CA GLY A 319 -6.95 18.18 1.60
C GLY A 319 -6.18 17.10 2.35
N GLY A 320 -6.83 15.96 2.62
CA GLY A 320 -6.18 14.73 3.11
C GLY A 320 -5.49 13.95 1.98
N LEU A 321 -4.70 12.93 2.32
CA LEU A 321 -3.88 12.18 1.35
C LEU A 321 -4.68 11.71 0.12
N LEU A 322 -5.80 11.01 0.37
CA LEU A 322 -6.65 10.49 -0.70
C LEU A 322 -7.31 11.60 -1.53
N GLY A 323 -7.65 12.73 -0.91
CA GLY A 323 -8.23 13.88 -1.62
C GLY A 323 -7.20 14.51 -2.54
N LEU A 324 -5.98 14.72 -2.06
CA LEU A 324 -4.89 15.26 -2.88
C LEU A 324 -4.48 14.31 -4.02
N GLU A 325 -4.47 13.00 -3.78
CA GLU A 325 -4.29 12.00 -4.83
C GLU A 325 -5.41 12.08 -5.88
N ALA A 326 -6.67 12.14 -5.46
CA ALA A 326 -7.80 12.29 -6.38
C ALA A 326 -7.69 13.58 -7.20
N ALA A 327 -7.33 14.69 -6.56
CA ALA A 327 -7.12 15.98 -7.21
C ALA A 327 -6.04 15.91 -8.29
N TYR A 328 -4.91 15.27 -7.97
CA TYR A 328 -3.84 15.02 -8.93
C TYR A 328 -4.29 14.12 -10.10
N GLY A 329 -5.06 13.06 -9.80
CA GLY A 329 -5.60 12.15 -10.83
C GLY A 329 -6.53 12.86 -11.81
N LEU A 330 -7.42 13.72 -11.31
CA LEU A 330 -8.33 14.55 -12.11
C LEU A 330 -7.58 15.62 -12.92
N HIS A 331 -6.57 16.24 -12.32
CA HIS A 331 -5.69 17.19 -13.01
C HIS A 331 -4.95 16.50 -14.18
N LYS A 332 -4.41 15.29 -13.97
CA LYS A 332 -3.79 14.48 -15.04
C LYS A 332 -4.77 14.06 -16.13
N LEU A 333 -6.06 13.96 -15.81
CA LEU A 333 -7.13 13.74 -16.79
C LEU A 333 -7.48 15.02 -17.58
N GLY A 334 -6.87 16.16 -17.27
CA GLY A 334 -7.02 17.43 -17.98
C GLY A 334 -8.10 18.35 -17.41
N MET A 335 -8.55 18.12 -16.17
CA MET A 335 -9.54 18.97 -15.51
C MET A 335 -8.89 20.15 -14.77
N ALA A 336 -9.61 21.27 -14.69
CA ALA A 336 -9.32 22.33 -13.73
C ALA A 336 -9.82 21.89 -12.35
N VAL A 337 -8.91 21.71 -11.39
CA VAL A 337 -9.22 21.12 -10.08
C VAL A 337 -9.10 22.15 -8.98
N THR A 338 -10.11 22.20 -8.10
CA THR A 338 -10.07 22.94 -6.84
C THR A 338 -10.22 21.97 -5.67
N VAL A 339 -9.30 22.02 -4.71
CA VAL A 339 -9.37 21.30 -3.44
C VAL A 339 -9.93 22.24 -2.38
N LEU A 340 -10.98 21.81 -1.67
CA LEU A 340 -11.50 22.51 -0.50
C LEU A 340 -11.03 21.76 0.74
N GLU A 341 -10.26 22.41 1.61
CA GLU A 341 -9.84 21.86 2.89
C GLU A 341 -10.39 22.75 4.02
N ARG A 342 -11.11 22.13 4.95
CA ARG A 342 -11.69 22.83 6.10
C ARG A 342 -10.64 23.39 7.07
N SER A 343 -9.46 22.78 7.12
CA SER A 343 -8.36 23.16 8.01
C SER A 343 -7.55 24.31 7.40
N ASP A 344 -6.71 24.94 8.22
CA ASP A 344 -5.74 25.96 7.82
C ASP A 344 -4.46 25.38 7.21
N ALA A 345 -4.38 24.06 7.03
CA ALA A 345 -3.25 23.34 6.48
C ALA A 345 -3.70 22.03 5.79
N LEU A 346 -2.89 21.56 4.84
CA LEU A 346 -3.02 20.26 4.18
C LEU A 346 -2.38 19.16 5.03
N LEU A 347 -2.88 17.92 4.91
CA LEU A 347 -2.32 16.74 5.57
C LEU A 347 -2.00 16.95 7.07
N THR A 348 -2.89 17.60 7.81
CA THR A 348 -2.68 17.97 9.23
C THR A 348 -2.39 16.81 10.19
N ARG A 349 -2.58 15.56 9.75
CA ARG A 349 -2.21 14.36 10.51
C ARG A 349 -0.82 13.83 10.19
N GLN A 350 -0.19 14.31 9.12
CA GLN A 350 1.08 13.81 8.58
C GLN A 350 2.17 14.89 8.51
N LEU A 351 1.78 16.14 8.26
CA LEU A 351 2.71 17.26 8.07
C LEU A 351 2.51 18.32 9.14
N ASP A 352 3.61 18.99 9.47
CA ASP A 352 3.59 20.25 10.18
C ASP A 352 3.23 21.40 9.22
N LYS A 353 3.13 22.62 9.77
CA LYS A 353 2.74 23.80 9.00
C LYS A 353 3.69 24.06 7.83
N ALA A 354 5.00 23.98 8.06
CA ALA A 354 6.00 24.21 7.02
C ALA A 354 5.89 23.16 5.89
N GLY A 355 5.74 21.88 6.23
CA GLY A 355 5.52 20.82 5.25
C GLY A 355 4.23 21.03 4.45
N SER A 356 3.16 21.45 5.11
CA SER A 356 1.89 21.80 4.45
C SER A 356 2.06 22.98 3.47
N GLU A 357 2.77 24.04 3.85
CA GLU A 357 3.03 25.21 3.00
C GLU A 357 3.84 24.82 1.74
N HIS A 358 4.87 23.99 1.91
CA HIS A 358 5.64 23.46 0.78
C HIS A 358 4.76 22.62 -0.18
N LEU A 359 3.90 21.75 0.37
CA LEU A 359 2.97 20.96 -0.43
C LEU A 359 1.95 21.82 -1.16
N LEU A 360 1.39 22.83 -0.48
CA LEU A 360 0.46 23.79 -1.06
C LEU A 360 1.09 24.51 -2.26
N ALA A 361 2.31 25.05 -2.08
CA ALA A 361 3.03 25.72 -3.15
C ALA A 361 3.30 24.78 -4.35
N HIS A 362 3.64 23.52 -4.07
CA HIS A 362 3.83 22.52 -5.12
C HIS A 362 2.55 22.24 -5.91
N LEU A 363 1.42 22.05 -5.22
CA LEU A 363 0.11 21.82 -5.88
C LEU A 363 -0.32 23.03 -6.73
N GLN A 364 -0.12 24.24 -6.21
CA GLN A 364 -0.40 25.47 -6.95
C GLN A 364 0.48 25.62 -8.19
N ALA A 365 1.77 25.29 -8.08
CA ALA A 365 2.68 25.27 -9.22
C ALA A 365 2.29 24.25 -10.30
N LEU A 366 1.64 23.15 -9.92
CA LEU A 366 1.04 22.19 -10.85
C LEU A 366 -0.28 22.69 -11.47
N GLY A 367 -0.84 23.82 -11.00
CA GLY A 367 -2.12 24.35 -11.46
C GLY A 367 -3.34 23.75 -10.75
N ILE A 368 -3.14 23.11 -9.60
CA ILE A 368 -4.24 22.65 -8.74
C ILE A 368 -4.55 23.77 -7.74
N GLN A 369 -5.77 24.28 -7.78
CA GLN A 369 -6.21 25.29 -6.83
C GLN A 369 -6.52 24.63 -5.49
N VAL A 370 -6.19 25.31 -4.39
CA VAL A 370 -6.46 24.84 -3.03
C VAL A 370 -7.02 26.01 -2.24
N GLN A 371 -8.19 25.80 -1.63
CA GLN A 371 -8.81 26.72 -0.69
C GLN A 371 -8.78 26.09 0.69
N LEU A 372 -8.04 26.72 1.59
CA LEU A 372 -8.01 26.37 3.01
C LEU A 372 -9.15 27.10 3.73
N GLN A 373 -9.61 26.53 4.84
CA GLN A 373 -10.74 27.04 5.62
C GLN A 373 -12.04 27.22 4.80
N ALA A 374 -12.27 26.32 3.83
CA ALA A 374 -13.41 26.36 2.90
C ALA A 374 -14.44 25.25 3.14
#